data_AF-Q3E7U2-F1
#
_entry.id   AF-Q3E7U2-F1
#
_cell.length_a   1.000
_cell.length_b   1.000
_cell.length_c   1.000
_cell.angle_alpha   90.00
_cell.angle_beta   90.00
_cell.angle_gamma   90.00
#
_symmetry.space_group_name_H-M   'P 1'
#
loop_
_entity.id
_entity.type
_entity.pdbx_description
1 polymer ?
#
loop_
_entity_poly.entity_id
_entity_poly.type
_entity_poly.pdbx_seq_one_letter_code
_entity_poly.pdbx_strand_id
1 'polypeptide(L)'
;MAETNKGIEEEVASAFVNHYYHLFDNDRSSLSSLYNPTSLLTFEGQTIYGVDNISNKLKQLPFDQCHHLISTVDSQPSSMAGGCGGILVFVSGSIQLHGEDHPLRFSQVYLLSICNRFEGFIWLKQS
;
A
#
# COMPACT_ATOMS: atom_id res chain seq x y z
N MET A 1 30.48 11.87 -8.78
CA MET A 1 29.98 11.04 -7.67
C MET A 1 28.76 11.77 -7.15
N ALA A 2 27.56 11.34 -7.53
CA ALA A 2 26.34 11.94 -7.00
C ALA A 2 26.08 11.26 -5.65
N GLU A 3 26.32 11.99 -4.57
CA GLU A 3 25.73 11.65 -3.28
C GLU A 3 24.21 11.78 -3.47
N THR A 4 23.54 10.65 -3.62
CA THR A 4 22.08 10.61 -3.61
C THR A 4 21.67 10.94 -2.19
N ASN A 5 21.39 12.22 -1.92
CA ASN A 5 20.58 12.61 -0.77
C ASN A 5 19.34 11.76 -0.84
N LYS A 6 19.25 10.76 0.04
CA LYS A 6 18.08 9.91 0.19
C LYS A 6 16.89 10.85 0.42
N GLY A 7 16.02 10.98 -0.57
CA GLY A 7 14.99 11.98 -0.55
C GLY A 7 14.02 11.71 0.60
N ILE A 8 13.45 12.77 1.18
CA ILE A 8 12.47 12.70 2.26
C ILE A 8 11.30 11.76 1.88
N GLU A 9 10.98 11.67 0.59
CA GLU A 9 9.98 10.76 0.04
C GLU A 9 10.30 9.28 0.25
N GLU A 10 11.57 8.87 0.18
CA GLU A 10 11.97 7.48 0.37
C GLU A 10 11.86 7.08 1.83
N GLU A 11 12.20 8.00 2.75
CA GLU A 11 12.04 7.79 4.19
C GLU A 11 10.56 7.66 4.56
N VAL A 12 9.70 8.56 4.05
CA VAL A 12 8.25 8.50 4.29
C VAL A 12 7.64 7.25 3.68
N ALA A 13 8.01 6.89 2.45
CA ALA A 13 7.53 5.68 1.79
C ALA A 13 7.94 4.42 2.55
N SER A 14 9.21 4.31 2.95
CA SER A 14 9.71 3.17 3.71
C SER A 14 9.02 3.04 5.06
N ALA A 15 8.86 4.16 5.79
CA ALA A 15 8.14 4.18 7.07
C ALA A 15 6.67 3.75 6.90
N PHE A 16 5.98 4.29 5.89
CA PHE A 16 4.60 3.91 5.57
C PHE A 16 4.48 2.43 5.24
N VAL A 17 5.35 1.91 4.36
CA VAL A 17 5.36 0.50 3.94
C VAL A 17 5.56 -0.42 5.13
N ASN A 18 6.57 -0.15 5.96
CA ASN A 18 6.84 -0.94 7.16
C ASN A 18 5.64 -0.94 8.11
N HIS A 19 5.02 0.22 8.34
CA HIS A 19 3.86 0.32 9.21
C HIS A 19 2.63 -0.38 8.64
N TYR A 20 2.35 -0.21 7.35
CA TYR A 20 1.20 -0.81 6.66
C TYR A 20 1.27 -2.34 6.72
N TYR A 21 2.39 -2.95 6.32
CA TYR A 21 2.49 -4.41 6.30
C TYR A 21 2.57 -5.00 7.71
N HIS A 22 3.19 -4.30 8.66
CA HIS A 22 3.16 -4.71 10.07
C HIS A 22 1.72 -4.78 10.60
N LEU A 23 0.89 -3.76 10.34
CA LEU A 23 -0.52 -3.79 10.70
C LEU A 23 -1.28 -4.86 9.91
N PHE A 24 -0.97 -5.07 8.64
CA PHE A 24 -1.64 -6.09 7.84
C PHE A 24 -1.47 -7.50 8.43
N ASP A 25 -0.26 -7.80 8.91
CA ASP A 25 0.08 -9.11 9.46
C ASP A 25 -0.40 -9.31 10.91
N ASN A 26 -0.43 -8.24 11.71
CA ASN A 26 -0.71 -8.34 13.16
C ASN A 26 -2.09 -7.82 13.57
N ASP A 27 -2.60 -6.77 12.92
CA ASP A 27 -3.88 -6.13 13.24
C ASP A 27 -4.54 -5.51 12.01
N ARG A 28 -5.15 -6.38 11.19
CA ARG A 28 -5.82 -6.00 9.95
C ARG A 28 -6.99 -5.03 10.16
N SER A 29 -7.55 -5.00 11.37
CA SER A 29 -8.67 -4.10 11.68
C SER A 29 -8.25 -2.63 11.71
N SER A 30 -7.02 -2.37 12.17
CA SER A 30 -6.43 -1.05 12.26
C SER A 30 -6.01 -0.46 10.91
N LEU A 31 -5.92 -1.25 9.84
CA LEU A 31 -5.60 -0.73 8.49
C LEU A 31 -6.59 0.32 7.99
N SER A 32 -7.84 0.29 8.48
CA SER A 32 -8.87 1.27 8.12
C SER A 32 -8.42 2.71 8.39
N SER A 33 -7.59 2.97 9.40
CA SER A 33 -7.11 4.31 9.73
C SER A 33 -6.11 4.88 8.71
N LEU A 34 -5.54 4.05 7.85
CA LEU A 34 -4.59 4.46 6.80
C LEU A 34 -5.30 4.90 5.51
N TYR A 35 -6.62 4.73 5.42
CA TYR A 35 -7.43 5.11 4.27
C TYR A 35 -8.28 6.34 4.59
N ASN A 36 -8.47 7.19 3.58
CA ASN A 36 -9.40 8.30 3.64
C ASN A 36 -10.82 7.84 3.27
N PRO A 37 -11.88 8.58 3.68
CA PRO A 37 -13.27 8.21 3.40
C PRO A 37 -13.59 7.97 1.94
N THR A 38 -12.84 8.59 1.03
CA THR A 38 -13.06 8.50 -0.40
C THR A 38 -11.94 7.73 -1.13
N SER A 39 -11.03 7.09 -0.38
CA SER A 39 -9.96 6.24 -0.92
C SER A 39 -10.49 5.12 -1.81
N LEU A 40 -9.63 4.67 -2.72
CA LEU A 40 -9.91 3.57 -3.65
C LEU A 40 -8.90 2.45 -3.41
N LEU A 41 -9.38 1.21 -3.37
CA LEU A 41 -8.57 0.01 -3.39
C LEU A 41 -8.98 -0.83 -4.61
N THR A 42 -8.03 -1.21 -5.45
CA THR A 42 -8.27 -2.17 -6.52
C THR A 42 -7.64 -3.49 -6.13
N PHE A 43 -8.42 -4.54 -5.87
CA PHE A 43 -7.91 -5.86 -5.50
C PHE A 43 -8.35 -6.90 -6.54
N GLU A 44 -7.40 -7.55 -7.20
CA GLU A 44 -7.65 -8.59 -8.23
C GLU A 44 -8.68 -8.16 -9.30
N GLY A 45 -8.60 -6.92 -9.78
CA GLY A 45 -9.50 -6.36 -10.79
C GLY A 45 -10.82 -5.80 -10.26
N GLN A 46 -11.10 -5.93 -8.95
CA GLN A 46 -12.27 -5.32 -8.32
C GLN A 46 -11.90 -4.00 -7.65
N THR A 47 -12.53 -2.91 -8.09
CA THR A 47 -12.36 -1.59 -7.48
C THR A 47 -13.36 -1.38 -6.35
N ILE A 48 -12.86 -0.98 -5.19
CA ILE A 48 -13.59 -0.80 -3.95
C ILE A 48 -13.42 0.65 -3.52
N TYR A 49 -14.54 1.32 -3.31
CA TYR A 49 -14.57 2.72 -2.92
C TYR A 49 -14.96 2.89 -1.46
N GLY A 50 -14.19 3.73 -0.76
CA GLY A 50 -14.45 4.19 0.59
C GLY A 50 -13.93 3.26 1.69
N VAL A 51 -13.55 3.87 2.81
CA VAL A 51 -12.84 3.22 3.92
C VAL A 51 -13.60 2.02 4.50
N ASP A 52 -14.92 2.10 4.63
CA ASP A 52 -15.74 1.02 5.20
C ASP A 52 -15.72 -0.23 4.32
N ASN A 53 -15.88 -0.04 3.00
CA ASN A 53 -15.84 -1.14 2.04
C ASN A 53 -14.44 -1.74 1.93
N ILE A 54 -13.40 -0.90 1.99
CA ILE A 54 -12.01 -1.34 2.01
C ILE A 54 -11.74 -2.19 3.25
N SER A 55 -12.14 -1.71 4.44
CA SER A 55 -11.98 -2.46 5.70
C SER A 55 -12.69 -3.81 5.64
N ASN A 56 -13.92 -3.84 5.12
CA ASN A 56 -14.68 -5.06 4.97
C ASN A 56 -13.99 -6.05 4.01
N LYS A 57 -13.48 -5.57 2.85
CA LYS A 57 -12.75 -6.43 1.93
C LYS A 57 -11.50 -7.03 2.58
N LEU A 58 -10.70 -6.22 3.28
CA LEU A 58 -9.49 -6.67 3.94
C LEU A 58 -9.78 -7.75 5.00
N LYS A 59 -10.89 -7.61 5.74
CA LYS A 59 -11.35 -8.62 6.71
C LYS A 59 -11.87 -9.91 6.07
N GLN A 60 -12.37 -9.84 4.84
CA GLN A 60 -12.94 -10.98 4.10
C GLN A 60 -11.90 -11.74 3.26
N LEU A 61 -10.62 -11.40 3.35
CA LEU A 61 -9.57 -12.13 2.65
C LEU A 61 -9.55 -13.59 3.13
N PRO A 62 -9.32 -14.57 2.23
CA PRO A 62 -9.46 -15.99 2.54
C PRO A 62 -8.33 -16.54 3.44
N PHE A 63 -7.51 -15.68 4.01
CA PHE A 63 -6.39 -16.03 4.88
C PHE A 63 -6.40 -15.17 6.13
N ASP A 64 -6.34 -15.82 7.30
CA ASP A 64 -6.27 -15.12 8.59
C ASP A 64 -4.83 -14.68 8.87
N GLN A 65 -3.88 -15.62 8.85
CA GLN A 65 -2.47 -15.35 9.16
C GLN A 65 -1.60 -15.32 7.90
N CYS A 66 -0.92 -14.21 7.70
CA CYS A 66 0.06 -14.02 6.65
C CYS A 66 1.29 -13.28 7.19
N HIS A 67 2.39 -13.39 6.46
CA HIS A 67 3.60 -12.61 6.71
C HIS A 67 4.12 -12.02 5.41
N HIS A 68 4.21 -10.69 5.34
CA HIS A 68 4.73 -9.99 4.18
C HIS A 68 6.26 -9.88 4.25
N LEU A 69 6.91 -10.29 3.15
CA LEU A 69 8.34 -10.18 2.92
C LEU A 69 8.58 -9.17 1.81
N ILE A 70 8.92 -7.94 2.20
CA ILE A 70 9.16 -6.83 1.27
C ILE A 70 10.52 -7.02 0.60
N SER A 71 10.53 -6.98 -0.74
CA SER A 71 11.75 -7.13 -1.54
C SER A 71 12.27 -5.78 -2.02
N THR A 72 11.42 -4.96 -2.64
CA THR A 72 11.78 -3.61 -3.08
C THR A 72 10.70 -2.60 -2.72
N VAL A 73 11.13 -1.38 -2.44
CA VAL A 73 10.28 -0.20 -2.26
C VAL A 73 10.87 0.90 -3.11
N ASP A 74 10.12 1.34 -4.11
CA ASP A 74 10.51 2.41 -5.02
C ASP A 74 9.53 3.56 -4.84
N SER A 75 10.02 4.76 -4.57
CA SER A 75 9.19 5.94 -4.38
C SER A 75 9.50 7.03 -5.40
N GLN A 76 8.46 7.73 -5.85
CA GLN A 76 8.58 8.88 -6.74
C GLN A 76 7.72 10.02 -6.21
N PRO A 77 8.21 11.28 -6.22
CA PRO A 77 7.37 12.43 -5.94
C PRO A 77 6.28 12.52 -7.01
N SER A 78 5.03 12.69 -6.59
CA SER A 78 3.89 12.89 -7.46
C SER A 78 3.36 14.30 -7.28
N SER A 79 3.26 15.05 -8.36
CA SER A 79 2.47 16.28 -8.39
C SER A 79 1.05 15.94 -8.86
N MET A 80 0.07 16.11 -7.99
CA MET A 80 -1.35 16.01 -8.37
C MET A 80 -1.87 17.37 -8.83
N ALA A 81 -2.88 17.34 -9.70
CA ALA A 81 -3.58 18.54 -10.15
C ALA A 81 -4.11 19.35 -8.95
N GLY A 82 -4.02 20.68 -9.02
CA GLY A 82 -4.45 21.56 -7.94
C GLY A 82 -3.38 21.87 -6.87
N GLY A 83 -2.10 21.57 -7.13
CA GLY A 83 -0.98 21.96 -6.27
C GLY A 83 -0.81 21.07 -5.03
N CYS A 84 -1.52 19.96 -4.97
CA CYS A 84 -1.33 18.97 -3.91
C CYS A 84 -0.21 18.00 -4.28
N GLY A 85 0.75 17.88 -3.36
CA GLY A 85 1.84 16.90 -3.48
C GLY A 85 1.39 15.53 -3.00
N GLY A 86 2.05 14.50 -3.53
CA GLY A 86 1.92 13.13 -3.07
C GLY A 86 3.20 12.34 -3.33
N ILE A 87 3.19 11.09 -2.88
CA ILE A 87 4.28 10.14 -3.12
C ILE A 87 3.66 8.90 -3.76
N LEU A 88 4.12 8.56 -4.96
CA LEU A 88 3.83 7.28 -5.58
C LEU A 88 4.82 6.26 -5.02
N VAL A 89 4.31 5.18 -4.43
CA VAL A 89 5.12 4.12 -3.86
C VAL A 89 4.78 2.82 -4.58
N PHE A 90 5.79 2.20 -5.19
CA PHE A 90 5.70 0.86 -5.71
C PHE A 90 6.41 -0.10 -4.76
N VAL A 91 5.73 -1.19 -4.42
CA VAL A 91 6.25 -2.22 -3.53
C VAL A 91 6.20 -3.54 -4.26
N SER A 92 7.30 -4.27 -4.24
CA SER A 92 7.34 -5.67 -4.64
C SER A 92 7.75 -6.55 -3.47
N GLY A 93 7.22 -7.76 -3.42
CA GLY A 93 7.53 -8.67 -2.35
C GLY A 93 6.87 -10.02 -2.51
N SER A 94 6.82 -10.75 -1.40
CA SER A 94 6.10 -12.00 -1.31
C SER A 94 5.32 -12.09 -0.01
N ILE A 95 4.21 -12.81 -0.03
CA ILE A 95 3.36 -13.08 1.12
C ILE A 95 3.43 -14.57 1.43
N GLN A 96 3.82 -14.89 2.66
CA GLN A 96 3.82 -16.25 3.17
C GLN A 96 2.50 -16.46 3.90
N LEU A 97 1.70 -17.43 3.44
CA LEU A 97 0.47 -17.82 4.13
C LEU A 97 0.77 -18.93 5.12
N HIS A 98 0.08 -18.93 6.26
CA HIS A 98 0.21 -20.01 7.23
C HIS A 98 -0.31 -21.33 6.63
N GLY A 99 0.55 -22.36 6.61
CA GLY A 99 0.21 -23.68 6.09
C GLY A 99 0.48 -23.89 4.60
N GLU A 100 0.94 -22.87 3.86
CA GLU A 100 1.48 -23.05 2.52
C GLU A 100 3.02 -23.09 2.55
N ASP A 101 3.62 -23.94 1.72
CA ASP A 101 5.09 -24.04 1.61
C ASP A 101 5.70 -22.98 0.67
N HIS A 102 4.89 -22.40 -0.21
CA HIS A 102 5.38 -21.49 -1.25
C HIS A 102 4.89 -20.06 -1.01
N PRO A 103 5.81 -19.08 -0.87
CA PRO A 103 5.42 -17.68 -0.76
C PRO A 103 4.85 -17.18 -2.10
N LEU A 104 3.72 -16.48 -2.04
CA LEU A 104 3.07 -15.90 -3.20
C LEU A 104 3.72 -14.54 -3.51
N ARG A 105 4.05 -14.27 -4.77
CA ARG A 105 4.58 -12.96 -5.16
C ARG A 105 3.45 -11.95 -5.26
N PHE A 106 3.75 -10.71 -4.86
CA PHE A 106 2.83 -9.59 -5.02
C PHE A 106 3.58 -8.35 -5.48
N SER A 107 2.82 -7.42 -6.06
CA SER A 107 3.29 -6.08 -6.36
C SER A 107 2.13 -5.11 -6.11
N GLN A 108 2.39 -4.07 -5.34
CA GLN A 108 1.37 -3.14 -4.88
C GLN A 108 1.83 -1.70 -5.09
N VAL A 109 0.91 -0.87 -5.59
CA VAL A 109 1.13 0.57 -5.73
C VAL A 109 0.33 1.29 -4.67
N TYR A 110 0.92 2.31 -4.07
CA TYR A 110 0.26 3.25 -3.18
C TYR A 110 0.45 4.66 -3.70
N LEU A 111 -0.58 5.48 -3.55
CA LEU A 111 -0.50 6.92 -3.75
C LEU A 111 -0.75 7.59 -2.40
N LEU A 112 0.31 8.08 -1.78
CA LEU A 112 0.25 8.79 -0.51
C LEU A 112 -0.06 10.26 -0.81
N SER A 113 -1.26 10.73 -0.47
CA SER A 113 -1.62 12.14 -0.62
C SER A 113 -1.19 12.92 0.62
N ILE A 114 -0.48 14.04 0.42
CA ILE A 114 -0.07 14.96 1.51
C ILE A 114 -1.20 15.96 1.80
N CYS A 115 -2.15 16.11 0.86
CA CYS A 115 -3.36 16.89 1.04
C CYS A 115 -4.57 16.01 1.37
N ASN A 116 -5.42 16.46 2.30
CA ASN A 116 -6.78 15.93 2.50
C ASN A 116 -7.76 16.29 1.35
N ARG A 117 -7.27 16.50 0.12
CA ARG A 117 -8.08 16.75 -1.08
C ARG A 117 -7.87 15.60 -2.09
N PHE A 118 -8.99 15.07 -2.56
CA PHE A 118 -9.10 13.87 -3.38
C PHE A 118 -8.39 13.96 -4.74
N GLU A 119 -7.75 12.87 -5.20
CA GLU A 119 -8.27 11.88 -6.16
C GLU A 119 -7.24 10.74 -6.34
N GLY A 120 -7.70 9.49 -6.17
CA GLY A 120 -6.83 8.31 -6.12
C GLY A 120 -6.70 7.57 -7.44
N PHE A 121 -5.53 6.95 -7.64
CA PHE A 121 -5.36 5.77 -8.50
C PHE A 121 -4.40 4.80 -7.82
N ILE A 122 -4.83 3.56 -7.59
CA ILE A 122 -3.98 2.44 -7.19
C ILE A 122 -4.11 1.36 -8.27
N TRP A 123 -2.98 1.08 -8.94
CA TRP A 123 -2.83 -0.04 -9.88
C TRP A 123 -2.22 -1.23 -9.13
N LEU A 124 -2.96 -2.33 -9.03
CA LEU A 124 -2.45 -3.62 -8.57
C LEU A 124 -2.36 -4.54 -9.79
N LYS A 125 -1.14 -4.90 -10.19
CA LYS A 125 -0.87 -5.98 -11.15
C LYS A 125 -0.10 -7.06 -10.40
N GLN A 126 -0.74 -8.19 -10.17
CA GLN A 126 -0.08 -9.41 -9.74
C GLN A 126 0.50 -10.11 -10.99
N SER A 127 1.74 -10.57 -10.91
CA SER A 127 2.37 -11.47 -11.87
C SER A 127 2.99 -12.65 -11.13
#